data_AF-A0A2E6MVK9-F1
#
_entry.id   AF-A0A2E6MVK9-F1
#
_cell.length_a   1.000
_cell.length_b   1.000
_cell.length_c   1.000
_cell.angle_alpha   90.00
_cell.angle_beta   90.00
_cell.angle_gamma   90.00
#
_symmetry.space_group_name_H-M   'P 1'
#
loop_
_entity.id
_entity.type
_entity.pdbx_description
1 polymer ?
#
loop_
_entity_poly.entity_id
_entity_poly.type
_entity_poly.pdbx_seq_one_letter_code
_entity_poly.pdbx_strand_id
1 'polypeptide(L)'
;MRNLNLLSLLTILVVALAGCDSSSTSPENSKPPGSDAHNHNHGHSHANEGPHGGHILGLGNEEYHLEWLHNESGKLTFYLLDA
;
A
#
# COMPACT_ATOMS: atom_id res chain seq x y z
N MET A 1 -12.03 45.92 11.58
CA MET A 1 -10.80 45.50 10.89
C MET A 1 -9.80 44.73 11.79
N ARG A 2 -10.16 44.34 13.03
CA ARG A 2 -9.31 43.50 13.93
C ARG A 2 -9.82 42.06 14.12
N ASN A 3 -10.96 41.76 13.50
CA ASN A 3 -11.70 40.50 13.53
C ASN A 3 -11.63 39.74 12.19
N LEU A 4 -11.10 40.36 11.13
CA LEU A 4 -10.93 39.73 9.82
C LEU A 4 -9.65 38.87 9.77
N ASN A 5 -8.60 39.24 10.52
CA ASN A 5 -7.37 38.44 10.64
C ASN A 5 -7.54 37.14 11.44
N LEU A 6 -8.50 37.08 12.37
CA LEU A 6 -8.72 35.87 13.17
C LEU A 6 -9.45 34.78 12.36
N LEU A 7 -10.36 35.18 11.47
CA LEU A 7 -11.09 34.26 10.58
C LEU A 7 -10.18 33.67 9.50
N SER A 8 -9.18 34.42 9.04
CA SER A 8 -8.24 33.99 8.00
C SER A 8 -7.21 32.95 8.47
N LEU A 9 -6.93 32.87 9.77
CA LEU A 9 -5.97 31.90 10.31
C LEU A 9 -6.59 30.51 10.50
N LEU A 10 -7.91 30.45 10.73
CA LEU A 10 -8.63 29.22 11.01
C LEU A 10 -8.93 28.40 9.73
N THR A 11 -9.03 29.05 8.57
CA THR A 11 -9.29 28.40 7.28
C THR A 11 -8.09 27.67 6.71
N ILE A 12 -6.86 28.10 7.02
CA ILE A 12 -5.62 27.49 6.49
C ILE A 12 -5.36 26.11 7.12
N LEU A 13 -5.84 25.85 8.34
CA LEU A 13 -5.63 24.58 9.05
C LEU A 13 -6.46 23.42 8.49
N VAL A 14 -7.58 23.68 7.81
CA VAL A 14 -8.51 22.64 7.32
C VAL A 14 -8.08 22.07 5.96
N VAL A 15 -7.30 22.81 5.16
CA VAL A 15 -6.87 22.37 3.81
C VAL A 15 -5.69 21.38 3.84
N ALA A 16 -4.98 21.25 4.97
CA ALA A 16 -3.79 20.40 5.08
C ALA A 16 -4.08 18.89 5.24
N LEU A 17 -5.35 18.47 5.36
CA LEU A 17 -5.72 17.05 5.54
C LEU A 17 -6.41 16.44 4.31
N ALA A 18 -6.59 17.20 3.21
CA ALA A 18 -7.12 16.67 1.96
C ALA A 18 -5.98 16.16 1.07
N GLY A 19 -5.63 14.88 1.27
CA GLY A 19 -5.26 13.94 0.21
C GLY A 19 -4.09 14.30 -0.71
N CYS A 20 -2.90 13.80 -0.38
CA CYS A 20 -1.88 13.51 -1.38
C CYS A 20 -2.36 12.27 -2.16
N ASP A 21 -3.03 12.48 -3.30
CA ASP A 21 -3.21 11.44 -4.31
C ASP A 21 -1.92 11.38 -5.13
N SER A 22 -1.02 10.47 -4.78
CA SER A 22 0.15 10.17 -5.60
C SER A 22 -0.27 9.20 -6.71
N SER A 23 -0.91 9.74 -7.73
CA SER A 23 -1.10 9.10 -9.03
C SER A 23 0.27 8.92 -9.69
N SER A 24 0.91 7.79 -9.39
CA SER A 24 2.16 7.38 -10.02
C SER A 24 1.82 6.57 -11.27
N THR A 25 1.80 7.24 -12.42
CA THR A 25 1.79 6.61 -13.74
C THR A 25 3.04 5.74 -13.87
N SER A 26 2.89 4.42 -13.82
CA SER A 26 3.96 3.46 -14.14
C SER A 26 3.84 3.02 -15.61
N PRO A 27 4.94 2.96 -16.36
CA PRO A 27 4.92 2.69 -17.79
C PRO A 27 4.48 1.25 -18.10
N GLU A 28 3.70 1.14 -19.17
CA GLU A 28 3.38 -0.10 -19.88
C GLU A 28 4.67 -0.86 -20.19
N ASN A 29 4.90 -1.97 -19.49
CA ASN A 29 5.97 -2.91 -19.83
C ASN A 29 5.35 -4.15 -20.47
N SER A 30 5.32 -4.15 -21.81
CA SER A 30 4.91 -5.27 -22.64
C SER A 30 5.85 -6.47 -22.38
N LYS A 31 5.31 -7.60 -21.90
CA LYS A 31 6.03 -8.88 -21.79
C LYS A 31 5.56 -9.84 -22.91
N PRO A 32 6.47 -10.58 -23.59
CA PRO A 32 6.15 -11.35 -24.80
C PRO A 32 5.38 -12.65 -24.50
N PRO A 33 4.74 -13.27 -25.52
CA PRO A 33 3.94 -14.48 -25.32
C PRO A 33 4.86 -15.70 -25.23
N GLY A 34 4.77 -16.43 -24.12
CA GLY A 34 5.54 -17.65 -23.88
C GLY A 34 4.78 -18.66 -23.02
N SER A 35 4.02 -19.51 -23.72
CA SER A 35 3.68 -20.93 -23.44
C SER A 35 3.30 -21.39 -22.02
N ASP A 36 2.02 -21.75 -21.90
CA ASP A 36 1.39 -22.87 -21.16
C ASP A 36 2.22 -23.67 -20.13
N ALA A 37 1.77 -23.66 -18.87
CA ALA A 37 1.18 -24.83 -18.19
C ALA A 37 0.98 -24.56 -16.68
N HIS A 38 -0.14 -25.08 -16.15
CA HIS A 38 -0.61 -25.06 -14.75
C HIS A 38 -1.46 -23.85 -14.33
N ASN A 39 -2.71 -23.91 -14.78
CA ASN A 39 -3.85 -23.21 -14.21
C ASN A 39 -4.11 -23.68 -12.76
N HIS A 40 -3.49 -23.02 -11.79
CA HIS A 40 -4.00 -22.89 -10.43
C HIS A 40 -4.61 -21.49 -10.28
N ASN A 41 -5.80 -21.30 -10.86
CA ASN A 41 -6.61 -20.11 -10.63
C ASN A 41 -7.17 -20.13 -9.20
N HIS A 42 -6.32 -19.86 -8.22
CA HIS A 42 -6.77 -19.30 -6.95
C HIS A 42 -6.80 -17.79 -7.15
N GLY A 43 -8.00 -17.25 -7.34
CA GLY A 43 -8.21 -15.83 -7.55
C GLY A 43 -7.73 -15.05 -6.33
N HIS A 44 -6.59 -14.38 -6.45
CA HIS A 44 -6.03 -13.55 -5.38
C HIS A 44 -5.70 -12.17 -5.93
N SER A 45 -6.75 -11.36 -6.10
CA SER A 45 -6.61 -9.91 -6.07
C SER A 45 -6.69 -9.46 -4.61
N HIS A 46 -5.74 -9.93 -3.80
CA HIS A 46 -5.49 -9.36 -2.48
C HIS A 46 -4.40 -8.32 -2.70
N ALA A 47 -4.58 -7.13 -2.13
CA ALA A 47 -3.57 -6.09 -2.20
C ALA A 47 -2.21 -6.69 -1.84
N ASN A 48 -1.22 -6.59 -2.73
CA ASN A 48 0.14 -7.11 -2.52
C ASN A 48 0.88 -6.44 -1.34
N GLU A 49 0.19 -5.53 -0.63
CA GLU A 49 0.72 -4.63 0.36
C GLU A 49 -0.12 -4.71 1.64
N GLY A 50 0.55 -4.97 2.75
CA GLY A 50 -0.04 -5.10 4.07
C GLY A 50 -0.30 -3.76 4.75
N PRO A 51 -0.94 -3.78 5.93
CA PRO A 51 -1.29 -2.57 6.69
C PRO A 51 -0.07 -1.73 7.11
N HIS A 52 1.14 -2.29 7.09
CA HIS A 52 2.37 -1.58 7.40
C HIS A 52 3.18 -1.21 6.15
N GLY A 53 2.68 -1.46 4.94
CA GLY A 53 3.39 -1.20 3.68
C GLY A 53 4.37 -2.32 3.29
N GLY A 54 4.20 -3.52 3.84
CA GLY A 54 5.03 -4.68 3.56
C GLY A 54 4.39 -5.67 2.61
N HIS A 55 5.16 -6.67 2.22
CA HIS A 55 4.66 -7.76 1.39
C HIS A 55 3.94 -8.80 2.25
N ILE A 56 2.77 -9.26 1.80
CA ILE A 56 1.98 -10.29 2.47
C ILE A 56 2.31 -11.68 1.93
N LEU A 57 2.44 -12.65 2.84
CA LEU A 57 2.53 -14.08 2.55
C LEU A 57 1.49 -14.83 3.39
N GLY A 58 0.58 -15.55 2.74
CA GLY A 58 -0.37 -16.45 3.41
C GLY A 58 0.34 -17.67 4.02
N LEU A 59 -0.04 -18.02 5.24
CA LEU A 59 0.45 -19.18 6.00
C LEU A 59 -0.73 -20.09 6.36
N GLY A 60 -0.50 -21.40 6.39
CA GLY A 60 -1.53 -22.35 6.82
C GLY A 60 -2.80 -22.30 5.97
N ASN A 61 -2.70 -22.14 4.65
CA ASN A 61 -3.86 -21.98 3.75
C ASN A 61 -4.70 -20.72 4.09
N GLU A 62 -4.03 -19.57 4.23
CA GLU A 62 -4.60 -18.26 4.56
C GLU A 62 -5.19 -18.14 5.98
N GLU A 63 -4.82 -19.04 6.90
CA GLU A 63 -5.18 -18.94 8.33
C GLU A 63 -4.47 -17.78 9.04
N TYR A 64 -3.27 -17.42 8.55
CA TYR A 64 -2.50 -16.29 9.03
C TYR A 64 -1.83 -15.59 7.86
N HIS A 65 -1.53 -14.31 8.04
CA HIS A 65 -0.77 -13.54 7.07
C HIS A 65 0.53 -13.06 7.71
N LEU A 66 1.66 -13.38 7.10
CA LEU A 66 2.93 -12.78 7.45
C LEU A 66 3.15 -11.55 6.57
N GLU A 67 3.25 -10.38 7.19
CA GLU A 67 3.74 -9.19 6.52
C GLU A 67 5.22 -9.02 6.77
N TRP A 68 6.00 -8.75 5.73
CA TRP A 68 7.42 -8.48 5.88
C TRP A 68 7.87 -7.24 5.11
N LEU A 69 8.81 -6.51 5.71
CA LEU A 69 9.40 -5.30 5.17
C LEU A 69 10.91 -5.40 5.21
N HIS A 70 11.56 -4.81 4.21
CA HIS A 70 12.98 -4.54 4.25
C HIS A 70 13.24 -3.06 3.95
N ASN A 71 14.38 -2.55 4.42
CA ASN A 71 14.86 -1.22 4.04
C ASN A 71 16.27 -1.29 3.44
N GLU A 72 16.78 -0.17 2.97
CA GLU A 72 18.13 -0.08 2.38
C GLU A 72 19.25 -0.36 3.38
N SER A 73 19.02 -0.21 4.69
CA SER A 73 19.99 -0.56 5.73
C SER A 73 20.06 -2.07 6.00
N GLY A 74 19.25 -2.88 5.31
CA GLY A 74 19.17 -4.33 5.52
C GLY A 74 18.38 -4.76 6.76
N LYS A 75 17.62 -3.84 7.39
CA LYS A 75 16.71 -4.20 8.48
C LYS A 75 15.53 -4.96 7.90
N LEU A 76 15.24 -6.13 8.47
CA LEU A 76 14.02 -6.88 8.22
C LEU A 76 13.04 -6.69 9.39
N THR A 77 11.77 -6.51 9.08
CA THR A 77 10.67 -6.48 10.06
C THR A 77 9.60 -7.46 9.61
N PHE A 78 9.09 -8.25 10.55
CA PHE A 78 8.04 -9.23 10.31
C PHE A 78 6.88 -8.96 11.27
N TYR A 79 5.67 -8.85 10.73
CA TYR A 79 4.43 -8.80 11.49
C TYR A 79 3.64 -10.07 11.19
N LEU A 80 3.28 -10.80 12.25
CA LEU A 80 2.28 -11.85 12.13
C LEU A 80 0.91 -11.19 12.32
N LEU A 81 0.10 -11.22 11.27
CA LEU A 81 -1.25 -10.69 11.27
C LEU A 81 -2.24 -11.84 11.54
N ASP A 82 -3.32 -11.49 12.22
CA ASP A 82 -4.55 -12.29 12.21
C ASP A 82 -5.15 -12.30 10.79
N ALA A 83 -6.05 -13.23 10.52
CA ALA A 83 -6.78 -13.33 9.25
C ALA A 83 -7.70 -12.12 9.00
#